data_AF-A0A645E2K8-F1
#
_entry.id   AF-A0A645E2K8-F1
#
_cell.length_a   1.000
_cell.length_b   1.000
_cell.length_c   1.000
_cell.angle_alpha   90.00
_cell.angle_beta   90.00
_cell.angle_gamma   90.00
#
_symmetry.space_group_name_H-M   'P 1'
#
loop_
_entity.id
_entity.type
_entity.pdbx_description
1 polymer ?
#
loop_
_entity_poly.entity_id
_entity_poly.type
_entity_poly.pdbx_seq_one_letter_code
_entity_poly.pdbx_strand_id
1 'polypeptide(L)'
;MEGILIIIDGKRGNIPVFRKVEGEIQGGFAFRRYWIVPVALFIMINTSLIADLGTTEPMPNWWPIVKTSIPSEILKKSVVALIPFYGMLGYKSNTFTQTKNQKTLMSGLFVIAYSMALFLVAQLAHINIFFQALAVVFAPVGHEAMIRIQAHFENTMEAKYVSRDGIMVLEVSPNSIGKALEIKGEDTIVEINEEEVKTEEDISRILNSKPESIFFKIRNPRGEIRETSKHPYQKGKTILGILIVPTKVDKPESMRDFEKENFSDILDKAKKDKEDGDE
;
A
#
# COMPACT_ATOMS: atom_id res chain seq x y z
N MET A 1 -8.02 -2.73 -13.74
CA MET A 1 -6.67 -3.33 -13.69
C MET A 1 -5.97 -3.01 -12.39
N GLU A 2 -5.74 -1.74 -12.07
CA GLU A 2 -5.04 -1.31 -10.85
C GLU A 2 -5.60 -1.91 -9.56
N GLY A 3 -6.91 -1.83 -9.32
CA GLY A 3 -7.49 -2.37 -8.09
C GLY A 3 -7.29 -3.88 -7.90
N ILE A 4 -7.23 -4.65 -8.99
CA ILE A 4 -6.92 -6.10 -8.94
C ILE A 4 -5.45 -6.32 -8.53
N LEU A 5 -4.52 -5.53 -9.08
CA LEU A 5 -3.10 -5.58 -8.71
C LEU A 5 -2.89 -5.23 -7.24
N ILE A 6 -3.61 -4.24 -6.72
CA ILE A 6 -3.58 -3.87 -5.30
C ILE A 6 -4.04 -5.05 -4.43
N ILE A 7 -5.12 -5.75 -4.79
CA ILE A 7 -5.63 -6.89 -4.02
C ILE A 7 -4.62 -8.04 -3.99
N ILE A 8 -4.01 -8.36 -5.13
CA ILE A 8 -3.12 -9.53 -5.27
C ILE A 8 -1.74 -9.26 -4.67
N ASP A 9 -1.13 -8.13 -5.02
CA ASP A 9 0.29 -7.85 -4.79
C ASP A 9 0.55 -6.58 -3.96
N GLY A 10 -0.47 -5.77 -3.68
CA GLY A 10 -0.33 -4.49 -2.99
C GLY A 10 0.18 -4.59 -1.54
N LYS A 11 0.09 -5.78 -0.93
CA LYS A 11 0.59 -6.03 0.44
C LYS A 11 2.09 -6.25 0.52
N ARG A 12 2.77 -6.52 -0.60
CA ARG A 12 4.21 -6.80 -0.62
C ARG A 12 5.03 -5.52 -0.48
N GLY A 13 6.18 -5.61 0.18
CA GLY A 13 7.06 -4.46 0.39
C GLY A 13 6.44 -3.38 1.29
N ASN A 14 5.49 -3.77 2.15
CA ASN A 14 5.02 -2.89 3.21
C ASN A 14 6.14 -2.62 4.21
N ILE A 15 6.08 -1.45 4.84
CA ILE A 15 7.07 -0.98 5.82
C ILE A 15 6.32 -0.77 7.15
N PRO A 16 6.78 -1.35 8.26
CA PRO A 16 6.21 -1.04 9.56
C PRO A 16 6.45 0.43 9.89
N VAL A 17 5.42 1.10 10.40
CA VAL A 17 5.46 2.51 10.77
C VAL A 17 4.82 2.70 12.13
N PHE A 18 5.31 3.69 12.87
CA PHE A 18 4.79 4.05 14.18
C PHE A 18 4.35 5.51 14.16
N ARG A 19 3.25 5.81 14.84
CA ARG A 19 2.80 7.19 15.08
C ARG A 19 2.42 7.35 16.54
N LYS A 20 2.64 8.53 17.10
CA LYS A 20 2.18 8.87 18.45
C LYS A 20 0.84 9.60 18.35
N VAL A 21 -0.17 9.11 19.06
CA VAL A 21 -1.52 9.70 19.14
C VAL A 21 -1.95 9.68 20.59
N GLU A 22 -2.33 10.83 21.15
CA GLU A 22 -2.82 10.95 22.54
C GLU A 22 -1.91 10.34 23.62
N GLY A 23 -0.60 10.30 23.36
CA GLY A 23 0.38 9.73 24.29
C GLY A 23 0.67 8.24 24.07
N GLU A 24 -0.19 7.51 23.35
CA GLU A 24 0.03 6.12 22.94
C GLU A 24 0.79 6.04 21.61
N ILE A 25 1.56 4.96 21.44
CA ILE A 25 2.22 4.65 20.17
C ILE A 25 1.39 3.61 19.44
N GLN A 26 0.98 3.97 18.22
CA GLN A 26 0.23 3.12 17.32
C GLN A 26 1.17 2.56 16.26
N GLY A 27 1.26 1.24 16.18
CA GLY A 27 1.89 0.52 15.08
C GLY A 27 1.00 0.47 13.85
N GLY A 28 1.62 0.31 12.69
CA GLY A 28 0.92 0.25 11.43
C GLY A 28 1.82 -0.16 10.27
N PHE A 29 1.26 -0.09 9.07
CA PHE A 29 1.94 -0.44 7.83
C PHE A 29 1.77 0.66 6.78
N ALA A 30 2.88 1.04 6.17
CA ALA A 30 2.91 1.87 4.96
C ALA A 30 3.13 0.98 3.73
N PHE A 31 2.33 1.19 2.69
CA PHE A 31 2.43 0.47 1.42
C PHE A 31 2.97 1.41 0.35
N ARG A 32 4.01 0.97 -0.37
CA ARG A 32 4.56 1.65 -1.54
C ARG A 32 4.93 0.60 -2.58
N ARG A 33 4.02 0.37 -3.53
CA ARG A 33 4.20 -0.66 -4.55
C ARG A 33 4.09 -0.06 -5.93
N TYR A 34 5.05 -0.36 -6.80
CA TYR A 34 5.04 0.04 -8.21
C TYR A 34 5.02 -1.20 -9.08
N TRP A 35 4.18 -1.19 -10.11
CA TRP A 35 4.10 -2.22 -11.14
C TRP A 35 4.44 -1.62 -12.49
N ILE A 36 5.35 -2.27 -13.21
CA ILE A 36 5.62 -2.00 -14.62
C ILE A 36 4.53 -2.71 -15.41
N VAL A 37 3.78 -1.97 -16.21
CA VAL A 37 2.69 -2.49 -17.04
C VAL A 37 3.04 -2.29 -18.51
N PRO A 38 3.05 -3.34 -19.34
CA PRO A 38 3.21 -3.18 -20.77
C PRO A 38 1.98 -2.47 -21.34
N VAL A 39 2.20 -1.36 -22.05
CA VAL A 39 1.17 -0.58 -22.72
C VAL A 39 1.53 -0.51 -24.20
N ALA A 40 0.52 -0.51 -25.06
CA ALA A 40 0.72 -0.29 -26.49
C ALA A 40 -0.09 0.92 -26.94
N LEU A 41 0.56 1.82 -27.65
CA LEU A 41 -0.09 2.91 -28.36
C LEU A 41 -0.42 2.44 -29.77
N PHE A 42 -1.69 2.55 -30.13
CA PHE A 42 -2.14 2.32 -31.51
C PHE A 42 -2.17 3.65 -32.24
N ILE A 43 -1.44 3.74 -33.36
CA ILE A 43 -1.45 4.91 -34.24
C ILE A 43 -1.96 4.47 -35.60
N MET A 44 -3.02 5.12 -36.07
CA MET A 44 -3.53 4.92 -37.42
C MET A 44 -2.79 5.83 -38.38
N ILE A 45 -2.20 5.24 -39.41
CA ILE A 45 -1.42 5.95 -40.42
C ILE A 45 -2.06 5.70 -41.78
N ASN A 46 -2.39 6.79 -42.47
CA ASN A 46 -2.90 6.79 -43.83
C ASN A 46 -1.79 7.28 -44.77
N THR A 47 -0.73 6.48 -44.93
CA THR A 47 0.33 6.73 -45.90
C THR A 47 0.79 5.42 -46.53
N SER A 48 0.86 5.41 -47.86
CA SER A 48 1.32 4.26 -48.63
C SER A 48 2.82 3.97 -48.43
N LEU A 49 3.61 4.97 -48.04
CA LEU A 49 5.07 4.85 -47.86
C LEU A 49 5.49 3.96 -46.69
N ILE A 50 4.67 3.85 -45.64
CA ILE A 50 4.98 3.02 -44.44
C ILE A 50 4.42 1.60 -44.61
N ALA A 51 3.38 1.43 -45.43
CA ALA A 51 2.80 0.12 -45.73
C ALA A 51 3.80 -0.83 -46.41
N ASP A 52 4.70 -0.30 -47.24
CA ASP A 52 5.72 -1.08 -47.96
C ASP A 52 6.99 -1.39 -47.13
N LEU A 53 7.18 -0.75 -45.97
CA LEU A 53 8.37 -0.89 -45.12
C LEU A 53 8.18 -1.91 -43.97
N GLY A 54 6.98 -2.45 -43.80
CA GLY A 54 6.64 -3.37 -42.69
C GLY A 54 6.01 -4.67 -43.17
N THR A 55 6.04 -5.70 -42.32
CA THR A 55 5.25 -6.91 -42.52
C THR A 55 3.79 -6.61 -42.19
N THR A 56 2.94 -6.53 -43.22
CA THR A 56 1.51 -6.30 -43.05
C THR A 56 0.81 -7.62 -42.76
N GLU A 57 0.47 -7.87 -41.50
CA GLU A 57 -0.38 -9.00 -41.12
C GLU A 57 -1.85 -8.57 -41.04
N PRO A 58 -2.80 -9.41 -41.50
CA PRO A 58 -4.20 -9.10 -41.39
C PRO A 58 -4.59 -8.96 -39.91
N MET A 59 -5.34 -7.90 -39.60
CA MET A 59 -5.88 -7.72 -38.25
C MET A 59 -6.80 -8.91 -37.88
N PRO A 60 -6.78 -9.37 -36.62
CA PRO A 60 -7.65 -10.45 -36.20
C PRO A 60 -9.13 -10.10 -36.33
N ASN A 61 -9.96 -11.09 -36.64
CA ASN A 61 -11.41 -10.91 -36.88
C ASN A 61 -12.20 -10.34 -35.69
N TRP A 62 -11.67 -10.44 -34.46
CA TRP A 62 -12.30 -9.89 -33.25
C TRP A 62 -12.01 -8.39 -33.05
N TRP A 63 -11.17 -7.79 -33.88
CA TRP A 63 -10.81 -6.38 -33.83
C TRP A 63 -11.56 -5.56 -34.90
N PRO A 64 -12.08 -4.36 -34.58
CA PRO A 64 -12.07 -3.69 -33.27
C PRO A 64 -13.24 -4.12 -32.38
N ILE A 65 -12.95 -4.31 -31.09
CA ILE A 65 -13.95 -4.68 -30.07
C ILE A 65 -14.95 -3.52 -29.82
N VAL A 66 -14.48 -2.28 -29.93
CA VAL A 66 -15.30 -1.08 -29.77
C VAL A 66 -15.68 -0.56 -31.16
N LYS A 67 -16.98 -0.47 -31.43
CA LYS A 67 -17.48 0.13 -32.68
C LYS A 67 -17.05 1.58 -32.74
N THR A 68 -16.17 1.91 -33.68
CA THR A 68 -15.68 3.27 -33.87
C THR A 68 -16.56 4.01 -34.86
N SER A 69 -16.65 5.33 -34.73
CA SER A 69 -17.30 6.21 -35.70
C SER A 69 -16.46 6.40 -36.99
N ILE A 70 -15.40 5.62 -37.17
CA ILE A 70 -14.45 5.76 -38.27
C ILE A 70 -15.05 5.04 -39.50
N PRO A 71 -15.20 5.72 -40.66
CA PRO A 71 -15.67 5.09 -41.89
C PRO A 71 -14.86 3.84 -42.25
N SER A 72 -15.57 2.75 -42.57
CA SER A 72 -14.98 1.44 -42.91
C SER A 72 -13.97 1.51 -44.05
N GLU A 73 -14.17 2.42 -45.01
CA GLU A 73 -13.26 2.64 -46.14
C GLU A 73 -11.92 3.26 -45.73
N ILE A 74 -11.90 4.08 -44.66
CA ILE A 74 -10.66 4.62 -44.10
C ILE A 74 -9.92 3.53 -43.34
N LEU A 75 -10.64 2.70 -42.57
CA LEU A 75 -10.07 1.57 -41.84
C LEU A 75 -9.41 0.55 -42.77
N LYS A 76 -10.03 0.23 -43.91
CA LYS A 76 -9.49 -0.72 -44.90
C LYS A 76 -8.19 -0.26 -45.57
N LYS A 77 -7.98 1.06 -45.65
CA LYS A 77 -6.82 1.68 -46.32
C LYS A 77 -5.74 2.15 -45.35
N SER A 78 -5.95 1.97 -44.05
CA SER A 78 -5.03 2.46 -43.02
C SER A 78 -4.13 1.35 -42.52
N VAL A 79 -2.87 1.68 -42.26
CA VAL A 79 -1.95 0.84 -41.50
C VAL A 79 -2.05 1.24 -40.04
N VAL A 80 -2.17 0.25 -39.15
CA VAL A 80 -2.17 0.49 -37.70
C VAL A 80 -0.78 0.12 -37.16
N ALA A 81 -0.03 1.13 -36.74
CA ALA A 81 1.22 0.94 -36.04
C ALA A 81 0.96 0.66 -34.56
N LEU A 82 1.60 -0.39 -34.03
CA LEU A 82 1.61 -0.74 -32.62
C LEU A 82 2.96 -0.34 -32.03
N ILE A 83 2.97 0.66 -31.15
CA ILE A 83 4.19 1.10 -30.45
C ILE A 83 4.10 0.61 -29.01
N PRO A 84 4.86 -0.44 -28.63
CA PRO A 84 4.90 -0.90 -27.25
C PRO A 84 5.79 0.02 -26.40
N PHE A 85 5.37 0.27 -25.17
CA PHE A 85 6.18 0.93 -24.15
C PHE A 85 5.77 0.44 -22.76
N TYR A 86 6.55 0.78 -21.76
CA TYR A 86 6.28 0.39 -20.38
C TYR A 86 5.68 1.58 -19.61
N GLY A 87 4.46 1.40 -19.11
CA GLY A 87 3.86 2.29 -18.12
C GLY A 87 4.22 1.88 -16.70
N MET A 88 4.10 2.80 -15.74
CA MET A 88 4.26 2.51 -14.32
C MET A 88 2.99 2.88 -13.57
N LEU A 89 2.46 1.93 -12.78
CA LEU A 89 1.35 2.15 -11.87
C LEU A 89 1.86 2.11 -10.43
N GLY A 90 1.40 3.03 -9.58
CA GLY A 90 1.87 3.15 -8.20
C GLY A 90 0.71 3.09 -7.19
N TYR A 91 0.83 2.18 -6.22
CA TYR A 91 -0.03 2.12 -5.04
C TYR A 91 0.70 2.67 -3.81
N LYS A 92 0.10 3.67 -3.18
CA LYS A 92 0.57 4.28 -1.93
C LYS A 92 -0.60 4.36 -0.94
N SER A 93 -0.40 3.79 0.25
CA SER A 93 -1.41 3.84 1.32
C SER A 93 -0.74 3.64 2.67
N ASN A 94 -1.46 3.93 3.75
CA ASN A 94 -1.06 3.65 5.11
C ASN A 94 -2.23 3.09 5.91
N THR A 95 -1.92 2.30 6.94
CA THR A 95 -2.92 1.83 7.88
C THR A 95 -2.35 1.64 9.28
N PHE A 96 -3.14 2.03 10.27
CA PHE A 96 -2.94 1.80 11.70
C PHE A 96 -4.12 1.03 12.30
N THR A 97 -5.24 0.95 11.59
CA THR A 97 -6.53 0.39 12.05
C THR A 97 -6.83 -0.99 11.44
N GLN A 98 -6.13 -1.38 10.37
CA GLN A 98 -6.41 -2.60 9.64
C GLN A 98 -5.17 -3.47 9.45
N THR A 99 -5.40 -4.75 9.16
CA THR A 99 -4.32 -5.62 8.69
C THR A 99 -3.90 -5.28 7.27
N LYS A 100 -2.71 -5.76 6.89
CA LYS A 100 -2.20 -5.65 5.53
C LYS A 100 -3.17 -6.18 4.48
N ASN A 101 -3.76 -7.35 4.72
CA ASN A 101 -4.69 -7.96 3.78
C ASN A 101 -6.01 -7.18 3.68
N GLN A 102 -6.56 -6.74 4.81
CA GLN A 102 -7.80 -5.97 4.84
C GLN A 102 -7.62 -4.63 4.12
N LYS A 103 -6.55 -3.89 4.42
CA LYS A 103 -6.29 -2.59 3.81
C LYS A 103 -6.14 -2.70 2.29
N THR A 104 -5.39 -3.67 1.79
CA THR A 104 -5.18 -3.84 0.34
C THR A 104 -6.44 -4.32 -0.37
N LEU A 105 -7.21 -5.21 0.27
CA LEU A 105 -8.50 -5.65 -0.27
C LEU A 105 -9.46 -4.47 -0.40
N MET A 106 -9.65 -3.72 0.69
CA MET A 106 -10.54 -2.57 0.73
C MET A 106 -10.10 -1.51 -0.29
N SER A 107 -8.82 -1.13 -0.30
CA SER A 107 -8.30 -0.12 -1.23
C SER A 107 -8.49 -0.55 -2.69
N GLY A 108 -8.24 -1.81 -3.02
CA GLY A 108 -8.46 -2.33 -4.36
C GLY A 108 -9.93 -2.37 -4.77
N LEU A 109 -10.85 -2.69 -3.85
CA LEU A 109 -12.29 -2.62 -4.10
C LEU A 109 -12.76 -1.19 -4.35
N PHE A 110 -12.27 -0.20 -3.59
CA PHE A 110 -12.57 1.22 -3.84
C PHE A 110 -12.10 1.64 -5.24
N VAL A 111 -10.88 1.26 -5.65
CA VAL A 111 -10.36 1.56 -6.99
C VAL A 111 -11.18 0.89 -8.09
N ILE A 112 -11.62 -0.36 -7.91
CA ILE A 112 -12.51 -1.05 -8.86
C ILE A 112 -13.86 -0.35 -8.96
N ALA A 113 -14.49 -0.03 -7.82
CA ALA A 113 -15.78 0.64 -7.79
C ALA A 113 -15.71 2.02 -8.47
N TYR A 114 -14.68 2.81 -8.16
CA TYR A 114 -14.42 4.09 -8.82
C TYR A 114 -14.21 3.92 -10.33
N SER A 115 -13.40 2.95 -10.76
CA SER A 115 -13.14 2.67 -12.18
C SER A 115 -14.43 2.29 -12.92
N MET A 116 -15.29 1.49 -12.29
CA MET A 116 -16.57 1.07 -12.87
C MET A 116 -17.54 2.26 -12.98
N ALA A 117 -17.62 3.12 -11.96
CA ALA A 117 -18.41 4.34 -12.00
C ALA A 117 -17.90 5.30 -13.09
N LEU A 118 -16.59 5.52 -13.17
CA LEU A 118 -15.98 6.38 -14.20
C LEU A 118 -16.24 5.83 -15.60
N PHE A 119 -16.13 4.52 -15.80
CA PHE A 119 -16.44 3.89 -17.08
C PHE A 119 -17.89 4.13 -17.49
N LEU A 120 -18.86 3.97 -16.58
CA LEU A 120 -20.27 4.24 -16.87
C LEU A 120 -20.51 5.71 -17.23
N VAL A 121 -19.93 6.65 -16.48
CA VAL A 121 -20.03 8.10 -16.78
C VAL A 121 -19.40 8.41 -18.15
N ALA A 122 -18.27 7.78 -18.48
CA ALA A 122 -17.63 7.93 -19.78
C ALA A 122 -18.49 7.41 -20.94
N GLN A 123 -19.25 6.32 -20.75
CA GLN A 123 -20.20 5.86 -21.77
C GLN A 123 -21.35 6.85 -21.97
N LEU A 124 -21.84 7.47 -20.90
CA LEU A 124 -22.90 8.48 -20.97
C LEU A 124 -22.44 9.78 -21.67
N ALA A 125 -21.13 10.05 -21.70
CA ALA A 125 -20.56 11.22 -22.35
C ALA A 125 -20.82 11.28 -23.88
N HIS A 126 -21.22 10.18 -24.52
CA HIS A 126 -21.60 10.19 -25.94
C HIS A 126 -22.97 10.85 -26.19
N ILE A 127 -23.80 11.04 -25.16
CA ILE A 127 -25.19 11.49 -25.33
C ILE A 127 -25.25 13.01 -25.57
N ASN A 128 -24.62 13.80 -24.69
CA ASN A 128 -24.66 15.26 -24.76
C ASN A 128 -23.41 15.91 -24.12
N ILE A 129 -23.22 17.20 -24.38
CA ILE A 129 -22.12 18.00 -23.83
C ILE A 129 -22.12 18.06 -22.30
N PHE A 130 -23.29 17.96 -21.67
CA PHE A 130 -23.41 17.96 -20.21
C PHE A 130 -22.73 16.72 -19.60
N PHE A 131 -22.95 15.52 -20.15
CA PHE A 131 -22.28 14.30 -19.68
C PHE A 131 -20.77 14.30 -19.98
N GLN A 132 -20.33 14.97 -21.06
CA GLN A 132 -18.90 15.19 -21.31
C GLN A 132 -18.27 16.05 -20.21
N ALA A 133 -18.90 17.17 -19.87
CA ALA A 133 -18.46 18.03 -18.78
C ALA A 133 -18.47 17.27 -17.43
N LEU A 134 -19.51 16.47 -17.18
CA LEU A 134 -19.60 15.63 -15.99
C LEU A 134 -18.44 14.63 -15.91
N ALA A 135 -18.10 13.95 -17.00
CA ALA A 135 -16.98 12.99 -17.02
C ALA A 135 -15.64 13.67 -16.70
N VAL A 136 -15.40 14.85 -17.27
CA VAL A 136 -14.18 15.65 -17.03
C VAL A 136 -14.05 16.07 -15.56
N VAL A 137 -15.16 16.45 -14.92
CA VAL A 137 -15.16 16.82 -13.49
C VAL A 137 -15.12 15.60 -12.58
N PHE A 138 -15.85 14.54 -12.93
CA PHE A 138 -15.97 13.33 -12.12
C PHE A 138 -14.65 12.59 -11.99
N ALA A 139 -13.79 12.60 -13.00
CA ALA A 139 -12.49 11.94 -12.94
C ALA A 139 -11.61 12.46 -11.78
N PRO A 140 -11.23 13.75 -11.68
CA PRO A 140 -10.43 14.23 -10.55
C PRO A 140 -11.21 14.24 -9.24
N VAL A 141 -12.49 14.66 -9.25
CA VAL A 141 -13.29 14.79 -8.02
C VAL A 141 -13.59 13.42 -7.41
N GLY A 142 -14.01 12.45 -8.21
CA GLY A 142 -14.28 11.09 -7.76
C GLY A 142 -13.03 10.39 -7.23
N HIS A 143 -11.89 10.59 -7.90
CA HIS A 143 -10.61 10.06 -7.43
C HIS A 143 -10.20 10.63 -6.07
N GLU A 144 -10.29 11.94 -5.89
CA GLU A 144 -9.96 12.59 -4.62
C GLU A 144 -10.97 12.22 -3.52
N ALA A 145 -12.27 12.15 -3.84
CA ALA A 145 -13.30 11.69 -2.91
C ALA A 145 -13.03 10.27 -2.43
N MET A 146 -12.65 9.35 -3.34
CA MET A 146 -12.28 7.98 -2.99
C MET A 146 -11.12 7.93 -1.99
N ILE A 147 -10.09 8.75 -2.17
CA ILE A 147 -8.96 8.83 -1.24
C ILE A 147 -9.41 9.38 0.12
N ARG A 148 -10.18 10.46 0.12
CA ARG A 148 -10.68 11.10 1.36
C ARG A 148 -11.58 10.18 2.16
N ILE A 149 -12.47 9.44 1.50
CA ILE A 149 -13.34 8.45 2.16
C ILE A 149 -12.50 7.39 2.87
N GLN A 150 -11.48 6.85 2.19
CA GLN A 150 -10.57 5.87 2.80
C GLN A 150 -9.76 6.45 3.97
N ALA A 151 -9.30 7.69 3.84
CA ALA A 151 -8.59 8.39 4.91
C ALA A 151 -9.51 8.67 6.11
N HIS A 152 -10.77 9.01 5.87
CA HIS A 152 -11.77 9.21 6.91
C HIS A 152 -11.97 7.93 7.72
N PHE A 153 -12.21 6.80 7.04
CA PHE A 153 -12.31 5.49 7.70
C PHE A 153 -11.08 5.17 8.56
N GLU A 154 -9.87 5.44 8.04
CA GLU A 154 -8.62 5.19 8.77
C GLU A 154 -8.44 6.08 10.02
N ASN A 155 -9.03 7.28 10.03
CA ASN A 155 -8.94 8.19 11.18
C ASN A 155 -10.05 7.97 12.21
N THR A 156 -11.18 7.39 11.81
CA THR A 156 -12.32 7.13 12.71
C THR A 156 -12.25 5.78 13.41
N MET A 157 -11.59 4.79 12.81
CA MET A 157 -11.46 3.46 13.40
C MET A 157 -10.39 3.44 14.48
N GLU A 158 -10.55 2.54 15.46
CA GLU A 158 -9.55 2.35 16.51
C GLU A 158 -8.27 1.74 15.93
N ALA A 159 -7.14 2.17 16.50
CA ALA A 159 -5.84 1.62 16.13
C ALA A 159 -5.74 0.15 16.55
N LYS A 160 -5.36 -0.69 15.59
CA LYS A 160 -5.30 -2.13 15.78
C LYS A 160 -4.03 -2.56 16.53
N TYR A 161 -2.94 -1.80 16.36
CA TYR A 161 -1.65 -2.15 16.91
C TYR A 161 -1.21 -1.20 18.03
N VAL A 162 -1.55 -1.50 19.29
CA VAL A 162 -1.20 -0.67 20.46
C VAL A 162 -0.79 -1.54 21.65
N SER A 163 0.33 -1.22 22.27
CA SER A 163 0.81 -1.88 23.50
C SER A 163 0.16 -1.23 24.73
N ARG A 164 -0.88 -1.89 25.30
CA ARG A 164 -1.57 -1.46 26.53
C ARG A 164 -1.24 -2.39 27.70
N ASP A 165 -1.89 -3.56 27.73
CA ASP A 165 -1.71 -4.58 28.77
C ASP A 165 -0.77 -5.69 28.29
N GLY A 166 0.50 -5.31 28.11
CA GLY A 166 1.56 -6.13 27.53
C GLY A 166 2.17 -5.49 26.29
N ILE A 167 3.11 -6.19 25.66
CA ILE A 167 3.79 -5.72 24.45
C ILE A 167 3.17 -6.35 23.21
N MET A 168 2.59 -5.51 22.35
CA MET A 168 1.96 -5.97 21.13
C MET A 168 2.98 -6.29 20.03
N VAL A 169 2.77 -7.42 19.36
CA VAL A 169 3.54 -7.86 18.20
C VAL A 169 2.93 -7.27 16.93
N LEU A 170 3.71 -6.44 16.24
CA LEU A 170 3.34 -5.88 14.93
C LEU A 170 3.55 -6.91 13.81
N GLU A 171 4.74 -7.52 13.75
CA GLU A 171 5.08 -8.49 12.70
C GLU A 171 6.12 -9.51 13.18
N VAL A 172 6.11 -10.70 12.57
CA VAL A 172 7.08 -11.76 12.86
C VAL A 172 7.81 -12.13 11.57
N SER A 173 9.15 -12.09 11.62
CA SER A 173 10.01 -12.42 10.48
C SER A 173 9.83 -13.88 10.06
N PRO A 174 9.83 -14.18 8.76
CA PRO A 174 9.99 -15.55 8.29
C PRO A 174 11.33 -16.12 8.81
N ASN A 175 11.35 -17.41 9.14
CA ASN A 175 12.53 -18.11 9.66
C ASN A 175 13.09 -17.57 10.99
N SER A 176 12.22 -17.26 11.95
CA SER A 176 12.57 -16.78 13.30
C SER A 176 12.07 -17.72 14.40
N ILE A 177 12.59 -17.53 15.62
CA ILE A 177 12.10 -18.26 16.81
C ILE A 177 10.64 -17.90 17.08
N GLY A 178 10.26 -16.63 16.95
CA GLY A 178 8.88 -16.17 17.08
C GLY A 178 7.95 -16.91 16.10
N LYS A 179 8.40 -17.14 14.86
CA LYS A 179 7.61 -17.92 13.89
C LYS A 179 7.48 -19.39 14.29
N ALA A 180 8.53 -19.98 14.86
CA ALA A 180 8.52 -21.36 15.32
C ALA A 180 7.70 -21.57 16.61
N LEU A 181 7.53 -20.52 17.42
CA LEU A 181 6.59 -20.43 18.53
C LEU A 181 5.15 -20.11 18.07
N GLU A 182 4.92 -20.07 16.75
CA GLU A 182 3.67 -19.69 16.10
C GLU A 182 3.10 -18.34 16.53
N ILE A 183 3.97 -17.42 16.94
CA ILE A 183 3.60 -16.03 17.24
C ILE A 183 3.19 -15.36 15.94
N LYS A 184 2.11 -14.61 15.98
CA LYS A 184 1.54 -13.89 14.85
C LYS A 184 1.53 -12.40 15.15
N GLY A 185 1.44 -11.59 14.08
CA GLY A 185 1.10 -10.19 14.25
C GLY A 185 -0.29 -10.08 14.89
N GLU A 186 -0.48 -9.06 15.71
CA GLU A 186 -1.65 -8.81 16.58
C GLU A 186 -1.65 -9.57 17.92
N ASP A 187 -0.72 -10.51 18.13
CA ASP A 187 -0.56 -11.15 19.43
C ASP A 187 0.04 -10.17 20.44
N THR A 188 -0.31 -10.32 21.72
CA THR A 188 0.27 -9.52 22.83
C THR A 188 1.07 -10.43 23.74
N ILE A 189 2.34 -10.09 23.96
CA ILE A 189 3.21 -10.77 24.93
C ILE A 189 2.90 -10.19 26.31
N VAL A 190 2.47 -11.04 27.23
CA VAL A 190 2.07 -10.66 28.59
C VAL A 190 3.17 -11.00 29.59
N GLU A 191 3.73 -12.20 29.49
CA GLU A 191 4.80 -12.68 30.38
C GLU A 191 5.88 -13.41 29.57
N ILE A 192 7.12 -13.30 30.05
CA ILE A 192 8.25 -14.12 29.59
C ILE A 192 8.93 -14.71 30.82
N ASN A 193 9.06 -16.04 30.88
CA ASN A 193 9.69 -16.75 32.02
C ASN A 193 9.10 -16.36 33.39
N GLU A 194 7.77 -16.31 33.49
CA GLU A 194 7.04 -15.92 34.73
C GLU A 194 7.22 -14.45 35.16
N GLU A 195 7.97 -13.65 34.39
CA GLU A 195 8.08 -12.20 34.59
C GLU A 195 7.09 -11.45 33.68
N GLU A 196 6.33 -10.51 34.27
CA GLU A 196 5.40 -9.65 33.54
C GLU A 196 6.16 -8.65 32.65
N VAL A 197 5.75 -8.53 31.39
CA VAL A 197 6.42 -7.69 30.39
C VAL A 197 5.55 -6.47 30.06
N LYS A 198 6.02 -5.28 30.43
CA LYS A 198 5.31 -4.01 30.17
C LYS A 198 6.07 -3.10 29.21
N THR A 199 7.38 -3.31 29.08
CA THR A 199 8.27 -2.46 28.31
C THR A 199 9.22 -3.27 27.43
N GLU A 200 9.78 -2.62 26.42
CA GLU A 200 10.73 -3.26 25.50
C GLU A 200 12.05 -3.58 26.20
N GLU A 201 12.38 -2.78 27.22
CA GLU A 201 13.52 -3.00 28.12
C GLU A 201 13.35 -4.27 28.94
N ASP A 202 12.10 -4.63 29.33
CA ASP A 202 11.83 -5.90 30.04
C ASP A 202 12.19 -7.10 29.16
N ILE A 203 11.72 -7.11 27.92
CA ILE A 203 12.05 -8.15 26.94
C ILE A 203 13.56 -8.23 26.74
N SER A 204 14.20 -7.07 26.52
CA SER A 204 15.65 -7.01 26.30
C SER A 204 16.43 -7.55 27.51
N ARG A 205 16.02 -7.22 28.73
CA ARG A 205 16.65 -7.68 29.97
C ARG A 205 16.55 -9.20 30.12
N ILE A 206 15.35 -9.76 29.92
CA ILE A 206 15.08 -11.20 30.07
C ILE A 206 15.84 -12.01 29.01
N LEU A 207 15.95 -11.50 27.79
CA LEU A 207 16.71 -12.19 26.73
C LEU A 207 18.24 -12.07 26.94
N ASN A 208 18.72 -10.94 27.48
CA ASN A 208 20.14 -10.72 27.76
C ASN A 208 20.68 -11.60 28.88
N SER A 209 19.83 -12.11 29.78
CA SER A 209 20.23 -13.10 30.79
C SER A 209 20.58 -14.47 30.19
N LYS A 210 20.34 -14.66 28.87
CA LYS A 210 20.58 -15.89 28.12
C LYS A 210 19.94 -17.11 28.78
N PRO A 211 18.60 -17.10 28.98
CA PRO A 211 17.93 -18.21 29.61
C PRO A 211 18.03 -19.48 28.76
N GLU A 212 18.15 -20.63 29.41
CA GLU A 212 18.26 -21.93 28.75
C GLU A 212 16.97 -22.28 27.98
N SER A 213 15.82 -21.82 28.49
CA SER A 213 14.51 -21.93 27.86
C SER A 213 13.77 -20.60 27.96
N ILE A 214 12.99 -20.27 26.92
CA ILE A 214 12.09 -19.11 26.96
C ILE A 214 10.66 -19.61 26.92
N PHE A 215 9.90 -19.25 27.94
CA PHE A 215 8.46 -19.45 28.08
C PHE A 215 7.76 -18.13 27.79
N PHE A 216 6.91 -18.10 26.75
CA PHE A 216 6.08 -16.96 26.42
C PHE A 216 4.64 -17.24 26.81
N LYS A 217 4.01 -16.28 27.49
CA LYS A 217 2.58 -16.22 27.68
C LYS A 217 2.01 -15.16 26.75
N ILE A 218 1.21 -15.61 25.80
CA ILE A 218 0.76 -14.81 24.67
C ILE A 218 -0.75 -14.72 24.70
N ARG A 219 -1.28 -13.51 24.56
CA ARG A 219 -2.71 -13.24 24.40
C ARG A 219 -3.00 -13.01 22.92
N ASN A 220 -3.86 -13.85 22.35
CA ASN A 220 -4.35 -13.69 20.98
C ASN A 220 -5.30 -12.48 20.87
N PRO A 221 -5.63 -12.01 19.65
CA PRO A 221 -6.61 -10.93 19.45
C PRO A 221 -8.01 -11.21 20.00
N ARG A 222 -8.34 -12.49 20.28
CA ARG A 222 -9.61 -12.93 20.90
C ARG A 222 -9.59 -12.88 22.43
N GLY A 223 -8.45 -12.56 23.04
CA GLY A 223 -8.27 -12.58 24.50
C GLY A 223 -7.83 -13.93 25.07
N GLU A 224 -7.77 -14.99 24.26
CA GLU A 224 -7.30 -16.31 24.67
C GLU A 224 -5.79 -16.27 24.99
N ILE A 225 -5.42 -16.81 26.16
CA ILE A 225 -4.02 -16.91 26.57
C ILE A 225 -3.47 -18.28 26.19
N ARG A 226 -2.31 -18.30 25.55
CA ARG A 226 -1.57 -19.51 25.22
C ARG A 226 -0.14 -19.40 25.74
N GLU A 227 0.32 -20.48 26.35
CA GLU A 227 1.72 -20.63 26.75
C GLU A 227 2.47 -21.41 25.68
N THR A 228 3.65 -20.93 25.32
CA THR A 228 4.53 -21.59 24.36
C THR A 228 5.97 -21.46 24.79
N SER A 229 6.73 -22.52 24.61
CA SER A 229 8.11 -22.58 25.08
C SER A 229 9.04 -23.12 24.01
N LYS A 230 10.22 -22.54 23.89
CA LYS A 230 11.28 -23.09 23.04
C LYS A 230 12.65 -22.69 23.55
N HIS A 231 13.60 -23.59 23.37
CA HIS A 231 15.01 -23.26 23.59
C HIS A 231 15.46 -22.21 22.56
N PRO A 232 15.96 -21.04 23.01
CA PRO A 232 16.40 -19.98 22.10
C PRO A 232 17.61 -20.38 21.25
N TYR A 233 18.39 -21.36 21.71
CA TYR A 233 19.65 -21.77 21.09
C TYR A 233 19.46 -23.02 20.21
N GLN A 234 19.11 -22.82 18.94
CA GLN A 234 19.29 -23.83 17.90
C GLN A 234 20.19 -23.29 16.79
N LYS A 235 21.38 -23.89 16.63
CA LYS A 235 22.28 -23.71 15.48
C LYS A 235 22.65 -22.26 15.12
N GLY A 236 23.12 -21.47 16.10
CA GLY A 236 23.84 -20.22 15.84
C GLY A 236 23.03 -19.06 15.24
N LYS A 237 21.69 -19.10 15.28
CA LYS A 237 20.83 -17.98 14.86
C LYS A 237 19.86 -17.58 15.99
N THR A 238 20.32 -16.67 16.85
CA THR A 238 19.60 -16.18 18.04
C THR A 238 18.68 -14.99 17.71
N ILE A 239 17.92 -15.06 16.62
CA ILE A 239 17.02 -13.96 16.23
C ILE A 239 15.60 -14.34 16.64
N LEU A 240 15.09 -13.71 17.70
CA LEU A 240 13.69 -13.85 18.11
C LEU A 240 12.75 -13.50 16.94
N GLY A 241 13.13 -12.47 16.17
CA GLY A 241 12.51 -12.10 14.90
C GLY A 241 11.07 -11.63 15.05
N ILE A 242 10.77 -10.97 16.16
CA ILE A 242 9.49 -10.35 16.47
C ILE A 242 9.72 -8.85 16.43
N LEU A 243 8.86 -8.15 15.69
CA LEU A 243 8.77 -6.70 15.68
C LEU A 243 7.63 -6.30 16.60
N ILE A 244 7.94 -5.52 17.62
CA ILE A 244 7.00 -5.07 18.66
C ILE A 244 6.58 -3.63 18.44
N VAL A 245 5.46 -3.25 19.06
CA VAL A 245 5.04 -1.85 19.16
C VAL A 245 5.60 -1.27 20.46
N PRO A 246 6.42 -0.22 20.40
CA PRO A 246 6.98 0.41 21.59
C PRO A 246 5.91 0.98 22.50
N THR A 247 6.18 0.98 23.80
CA THR A 247 5.37 1.72 24.79
C THR A 247 5.91 3.13 25.05
N LYS A 248 7.21 3.35 24.82
CA LYS A 248 7.87 4.66 24.86
C LYS A 248 8.75 4.83 23.65
N VAL A 249 8.82 6.05 23.12
CA VAL A 249 9.84 6.41 22.13
C VAL A 249 10.89 7.24 22.84
N ASP A 250 11.97 6.60 23.29
CA ASP A 250 13.23 7.31 23.48
C ASP A 250 13.81 7.52 22.09
N LYS A 251 13.51 8.68 21.48
CA LYS A 251 13.83 9.01 20.06
C LYS A 251 15.05 8.23 19.54
N PRO A 252 14.86 7.22 18.68
CA PRO A 252 15.94 6.71 17.85
C PRO A 252 15.66 7.06 16.40
N GLU A 253 16.73 7.17 15.62
CA GLU A 253 16.86 7.65 14.23
C GLU A 253 15.98 6.96 13.16
N SER A 254 15.04 6.08 13.56
CA SER A 254 14.12 5.36 12.67
C SER A 254 12.78 6.07 12.45
N MET A 255 12.50 7.17 13.16
CA MET A 255 11.43 8.09 12.79
C MET A 255 11.84 8.85 11.52
N ARG A 256 11.44 8.33 10.36
CA ARG A 256 11.16 9.23 9.24
C ARG A 256 9.91 10.00 9.61
N ASP A 257 10.13 11.17 10.19
CA ASP A 257 9.11 12.21 10.24
C ASP A 257 8.58 12.37 8.83
N PHE A 258 7.34 11.90 8.61
CA PHE A 258 6.57 12.37 7.48
C PHE A 258 6.13 13.77 7.84
N GLU A 259 7.03 14.74 7.67
CA GLU A 259 6.61 16.10 7.42
C GLU A 259 5.60 16.01 6.27
N LYS A 260 4.35 16.28 6.62
CA LYS A 260 3.38 16.77 5.65
C LYS A 260 3.95 18.12 5.25
N GLU A 261 4.87 18.17 4.29
CA GLU A 261 5.13 19.42 3.60
C GLU A 261 3.81 19.80 2.94
N ASN A 262 3.08 20.71 3.58
CA ASN A 262 1.90 21.30 2.98
C ASN A 262 2.38 22.14 1.81
N PHE A 263 1.54 22.25 0.78
CA PHE A 263 1.85 23.06 -0.40
C PHE A 263 2.18 24.53 -0.04
N SER A 264 1.68 25.01 1.11
CA SER A 264 2.05 26.29 1.72
C SER A 264 3.54 26.38 2.07
N ASP A 265 4.12 25.32 2.62
CA ASP A 265 5.51 25.32 3.10
C ASP A 265 6.50 25.32 1.92
N ILE A 266 6.09 24.71 0.79
CA ILE A 266 6.83 24.74 -0.48
C ILE A 266 6.72 26.12 -1.13
N LEU A 267 5.54 26.75 -1.08
CA LEU A 267 5.32 28.11 -1.59
C LEU A 267 6.10 29.16 -0.80
N ASP A 268 6.15 29.03 0.52
CA ASP A 268 6.89 29.95 1.39
C ASP A 268 8.41 29.80 1.22
N LYS A 269 8.92 28.57 1.05
CA LYS A 269 10.33 28.33 0.67
C LYS A 269 10.68 28.96 -0.69
N ALA A 270 9.82 28.78 -1.70
CA ALA A 270 10.04 29.35 -3.03
C ALA A 270 9.95 30.88 -3.09
N LYS A 271 9.27 31.50 -2.11
CA LYS A 271 9.16 32.96 -1.98
C LYS A 271 10.41 33.56 -1.33
N LYS A 272 10.97 32.88 -0.33
CA LYS A 272 12.22 33.26 0.34
C LYS A 272 13.43 33.19 -0.58
N ASP A 273 13.54 32.13 -1.40
CA ASP A 273 14.64 31.99 -2.37
C ASP A 273 14.65 33.08 -3.45
N LYS A 274 13.55 33.83 -3.62
CA LYS A 274 13.49 34.99 -4.52
C LYS A 274 13.85 36.32 -3.85
N GLU A 275 13.73 36.42 -2.53
CA GLU A 275 14.12 37.62 -1.78
C GLU A 275 15.63 37.64 -1.50
N ASP A 276 16.27 36.48 -1.34
CA ASP A 276 17.72 36.36 -1.12
C ASP A 276 18.54 36.34 -2.43
N GLY A 277 17.88 36.40 -3.60
CA GLY A 277 18.51 36.39 -4.93
C GLY A 277 18.70 37.77 -5.58
N ASP A 278 18.26 38.85 -4.91
CA ASP A 278 18.31 40.24 -5.40
C ASP A 278 19.23 41.14 -4.53
N GLU A 279 20.25 40.57 -3.86
CA GLU A 279 21.44 41.30 -3.36
C GLU A 279 22.73 40.97 -4.14
#